data_AF-A0A7C1F7Y1-F1
#
_entry.id   AF-A0A7C1F7Y1-F1
#
_cell.length_a   1.000
_cell.length_b   1.000
_cell.length_c   1.000
_cell.angle_alpha   90.00
_cell.angle_beta   90.00
_cell.angle_gamma   90.00
#
_symmetry.space_group_name_H-M   'P 1'
#
loop_
_entity.id
_entity.type
_entity.pdbx_description
1 polymer ?
#
loop_
_entity_poly.entity_id
_entity_poly.type
_entity_poly.pdbx_seq_one_letter_code
_entity_poly.pdbx_strand_id
1 'polypeptide(L)' 'MVIDAREIEAQEILTKLKKIFEEYREKEVDIEILIKTQSDAKRINAFATMSGYNANIEAKNGYFAIHITGISCGCG' A
#
# COMPACT_ATOMS: atom_id res chain seq x y z
N MET A 1 1.40 2.65 -10.24
CA MET A 1 2.20 3.71 -9.57
C MET A 1 3.24 3.06 -8.70
N VAL A 2 4.44 3.62 -8.56
CA VAL A 2 5.49 3.07 -7.67
C VAL A 2 5.85 4.12 -6.61
N ILE A 3 5.90 3.71 -5.35
CA ILE A 3 6.27 4.54 -4.20
C ILE A 3 7.50 3.93 -3.53
N ASP A 4 8.64 4.60 -3.62
CA ASP A 4 9.82 4.22 -2.84
C ASP A 4 9.69 4.77 -1.41
N ALA A 5 9.51 3.86 -0.46
CA ALA A 5 9.28 4.18 0.94
C ALA A 5 10.27 3.48 1.88
N ARG A 6 11.44 3.09 1.36
CA ARG A 6 12.47 2.38 2.13
C ARG A 6 13.09 3.23 3.26
N GLU A 7 13.02 4.55 3.14
CA GLU A 7 13.50 5.51 4.14
C GLU A 7 12.38 6.39 4.71
N ILE A 8 11.12 5.99 4.49
CA ILE A 8 9.94 6.73 4.97
C ILE A 8 9.35 5.98 6.16
N GLU A 9 8.98 6.73 7.20
CA GLU A 9 8.29 6.17 8.36
C GLU A 9 6.94 5.56 7.99
N ALA A 10 6.60 4.41 8.57
CA ALA A 10 5.36 3.68 8.31
C ALA A 10 4.10 4.54 8.41
N GLN A 11 4.05 5.46 9.39
CA GLN A 11 2.89 6.33 9.60
C GLN A 11 2.67 7.33 8.46
N GLU A 12 3.75 7.85 7.87
CA GLU A 12 3.66 8.76 6.73
C GLU A 12 3.16 8.02 5.49
N ILE A 13 3.59 6.77 5.30
CA ILE A 13 3.14 5.90 4.20
C ILE A 13 1.64 5.63 4.31
N LEU A 14 1.15 5.29 5.51
CA LEU A 14 -0.28 5.09 5.75
C LEU A 14 -1.10 6.35 5.47
N THR A 15 -0.58 7.52 5.86
CA THR A 15 -1.23 8.81 5.58
C THR A 15 -1.30 9.10 4.08
N LYS A 16 -0.21 8.82 3.33
CA LYS A 16 -0.18 8.95 1.87
C LYS A 16 -1.16 7.98 1.21
N LEU A 17 -1.17 6.72 1.62
CA LEU A 17 -2.07 5.71 1.08
C LEU A 17 -3.53 6.05 1.31
N LYS A 18 -3.88 6.54 2.50
CA LYS A 18 -5.24 7.01 2.78
C LYS A 18 -5.69 8.07 1.78
N LYS A 19 -4.87 9.08 1.52
CA LYS A 19 -5.17 10.14 0.54
C LYS A 19 -5.32 9.59 -0.87
N ILE A 20 -4.44 8.67 -1.28
CA ILE A 20 -4.52 8.01 -2.59
C ILE A 20 -5.83 7.22 -2.70
N PHE A 21 -6.20 6.44 -1.69
CA PHE A 21 -7.45 5.67 -1.71
C PHE A 21 -8.70 6.57 -1.76
N GLU A 22 -8.66 7.73 -1.11
CA GLU A 22 -9.73 8.73 -1.18
C GLU A 22 -9.84 9.37 -2.58
N GLU A 23 -8.70 9.69 -3.21
CA GLU A 23 -8.65 10.30 -4.56
C GLU A 23 -9.04 9.32 -5.68
N TYR A 24 -8.72 8.04 -5.50
CA TYR A 24 -8.99 6.97 -6.45
C TYR A 24 -10.24 6.16 -6.09
N ARG A 25 -11.14 6.71 -5.26
CA ARG A 25 -12.45 6.11 -4.98
C ARG A 25 -13.15 5.84 -6.32
N GLU A 26 -13.67 4.62 -6.50
CA GLU A 26 -14.33 4.16 -7.74
C GLU A 26 -13.43 4.05 -8.98
N LYS A 27 -12.10 4.16 -8.82
CA LYS A 27 -11.12 3.92 -9.89
C LYS A 27 -10.28 2.71 -9.57
N GLU A 28 -9.73 2.10 -10.62
CA GLU A 28 -8.74 1.05 -10.46
C GLU A 28 -7.45 1.65 -9.93
N VAL A 29 -6.95 1.03 -8.87
CA VAL A 29 -5.68 1.34 -8.24
C VAL A 29 -4.71 0.22 -8.56
N ASP A 30 -3.50 0.59 -8.94
CA ASP A 30 -2.34 -0.31 -9.04
C ASP A 30 -1.13 0.44 -8.46
N ILE A 31 -0.68 0.02 -7.27
CA ILE A 31 0.39 0.66 -6.51
C ILE A 31 1.41 -0.40 -6.08
N GLU A 32 2.67 -0.16 -6.39
CA GLU A 32 3.81 -0.88 -5.82
C GLU A 32 4.49 -0.01 -4.76
N ILE A 33 4.73 -0.54 -3.57
CA ILE A 33 5.41 0.17 -2.48
C ILE A 33 6.65 -0.59 -2.06
N LEU A 34 7.81 0.09 -2.08
CA LEU A 34 9.08 -0.49 -1.67
C LEU A 34 9.35 -0.17 -0.20
N ILE A 35 9.53 -1.20 0.63
CA ILE A 35 9.64 -1.09 2.09
C ILE A 35 10.88 -1.83 2.59
N LYS A 36 11.61 -1.23 3.53
CA LYS A 36 12.85 -1.80 4.06
C LYS A 36 12.62 -2.97 5.02
N THR A 37 11.60 -2.88 5.88
CA THR A 37 11.37 -3.87 6.94
C THR A 37 10.13 -4.73 6.68
N GLN A 38 10.18 -5.98 7.11
CA GLN A 38 9.04 -6.89 6.98
C GLN A 38 7.85 -6.44 7.85
N SER A 39 8.13 -5.87 9.02
CA SER A 39 7.10 -5.40 9.96
C SER A 39 6.26 -4.28 9.36
N ASP A 40 6.91 -3.30 8.74
CA ASP A 40 6.21 -2.21 8.05
C ASP A 40 5.44 -2.73 6.84
N ALA A 41 6.03 -3.68 6.10
CA ALA A 41 5.37 -4.28 4.95
C ALA A 41 4.05 -4.98 5.35
N LYS A 42 4.06 -5.75 6.43
CA LYS A 42 2.86 -6.39 6.99
C LYS A 42 1.82 -5.37 7.44
N ARG A 43 2.24 -4.29 8.10
CA ARG A 43 1.35 -3.24 8.58
C ARG A 43 0.65 -2.52 7.43
N ILE A 44 1.39 -2.16 6.39
CA ILE A 44 0.86 -1.46 5.21
C ILE A 44 -0.06 -2.40 4.40
N ASN A 45 0.32 -3.67 4.23
CA ASN A 45 -0.52 -4.66 3.59
C ASN A 45 -1.86 -4.83 4.31
N ALA A 46 -1.84 -4.97 5.65
CA ALA A 46 -3.06 -5.08 6.45
C ALA A 46 -3.96 -3.85 6.28
N PHE A 47 -3.38 -2.65 6.26
CA PHE A 47 -4.14 -1.41 6.04
C PHE A 47 -4.82 -1.37 4.66
N ALA A 48 -4.12 -1.77 3.61
CA ALA A 48 -4.68 -1.83 2.25
C ALA A 48 -5.83 -2.85 2.16
N THR A 49 -5.64 -4.05 2.72
CA THR A 49 -6.67 -5.10 2.78
C THR A 49 -7.91 -4.67 3.56
N MET A 50 -7.72 -4.04 4.73
CA MET A 50 -8.83 -3.49 5.51
C MET A 50 -9.57 -2.34 4.81
N SER A 51 -8.90 -1.66 3.87
CA SER A 51 -9.49 -0.59 3.05
C SER A 51 -10.21 -1.10 1.80
N GLY A 52 -10.33 -2.43 1.65
CA GLY A 52 -11.05 -3.07 0.55
C GLY A 52 -10.21 -3.30 -0.71
N TYR A 53 -8.88 -3.15 -0.64
CA TYR A 53 -7.99 -3.42 -1.76
C TYR A 53 -7.34 -4.81 -1.64
N ASN A 54 -6.96 -5.40 -2.77
CA ASN A 54 -6.08 -6.56 -2.75
C ASN A 54 -4.65 -6.08 -2.50
N ALA A 55 -3.94 -6.71 -1.57
CA ALA A 55 -2.55 -6.40 -1.30
C ALA A 55 -1.71 -7.68 -1.15
N ASN A 56 -0.58 -7.76 -1.84
CA ASN A 56 0.38 -8.85 -1.71
C ASN A 56 1.77 -8.34 -1.36
N ILE A 57 2.51 -9.09 -0.54
CA ILE A 57 3.90 -8.77 -0.18
C ILE A 57 4.82 -9.72 -0.95
N GLU A 58 5.79 -9.15 -1.65
CA GLU A 58 6.88 -9.89 -2.27
C GLU A 58 8.19 -9.55 -1.57
N ALA A 59 8.93 -10.57 -1.12
CA ALA A 59 10.28 -10.38 -0.59
C ALA A 59 11.27 -10.25 -1.76
N LYS A 60 12.07 -9.19 -1.74
CA LYS A 60 13.16 -8.94 -2.70
C LYS A 60 14.49 -8.92 -1.94
N ASN A 61 15.60 -8.92 -2.68
CA ASN A 61 16.94 -8.88 -2.07
C ASN A 61 17.16 -7.53 -1.37
N GLY A 62 16.98 -7.52 -0.04
CA GLY A 62 17.22 -6.36 0.82
C GLY A 62 16.02 -5.42 1.06
N TYR A 63 14.84 -5.75 0.55
CA TYR A 63 13.60 -4.99 0.78
C TYR A 63 12.35 -5.85 0.49
N PHE A 64 11.17 -5.30 0.74
CA PHE A 64 9.87 -5.90 0.48
C PHE A 64 9.10 -4.99 -0.48
N ALA A 65 8.46 -5.57 -1.50
CA ALA A 65 7.54 -4.86 -2.37
C ALA A 65 6.10 -5.22 -1.98
N ILE A 66 5.24 -4.22 -1.86
CA ILE A 66 3.80 -4.43 -1.63
C ILE A 66 3.07 -4.02 -2.89
N HIS A 67 2.35 -4.96 -3.49
CA HIS A 67 1.50 -4.71 -4.66
C HIS A 67 0.07 -4.57 -4.19
N ILE A 68 -0.50 -3.38 -4.36
CA ILE A 68 -1.88 -3.05 -4.00
C ILE A 68 -2.67 -2.84 -5.28
N THR A 69 -3.72 -3.63 -5.47
CA THR A 69 -4.57 -3.57 -6.65
C THR A 69 -6.05 -3.59 -6.31
N GLY A 70 -6.88 -3.09 -7.22
CA GLY A 70 -8.33 -3.25 -7.18
C GLY A 70 -9.07 -1.93 -7.21
N ILE A 71 -10.39 -2.04 -7.18
CA ILE A 71 -11.32 -0.91 -7.15
C ILE A 71 -12.02 -0.95 -5.80
N SER A 72 -11.83 0.10 -4.99
CA SER A 72 -12.65 0.24 -3.78
C SER A 72 -14.03 0.75 -4.21
N CYS A 73 -15.03 -0.13 -4.09
CA CYS A 73 -16.44 0.26 -4.15
C CYS A 73 -16.64 1.26 -3.00
N GLY A 74 -16.95 2.51 -3.29
CA GLY A 74 -17.07 3.58 -2.30
C GLY A 74 -18.21 3.42 -1.28
N CYS A 75 -18.46 2.24 -0.73
CA CYS A 75 -19.42 1.98 0.33
C CYS A 75 -18.72 2.04 1.69
N GLY A 76 -18.29 3.25 2.06
CA GLY A 76 -17.78 3.61 3.38
C GLY A 76 -18.35 4.97 3.75
#